data_AF-A0A967SH90-F1
#
_entry.id   AF-A0A967SH90-F1
#
_cell.length_a   1.000
_cell.length_b   1.000
_cell.length_c   1.000
_cell.angle_alpha   90.00
_cell.angle_beta   90.00
_cell.angle_gamma   90.00
#
_symmetry.space_group_name_H-M   'P 1'
#
loop_
_entity.id
_entity.type
_entity.pdbx_description
1 polymer ?
#
loop_
_entity_poly.entity_id
_entity_poly.type
_entity_poly.pdbx_seq_one_letter_code
_entity_poly.pdbx_strand_id
1 'polypeptide(L)'
;MPALSHERLTRQLREGERGGVFFLHGEEDHLKRLAAREVVAAHLDPGTRDFNMDEVRGGEVEAETLASLIQTPPMMAEWRVVVVRDTESLAGSATFRKLLQE
;
A
#
# COMPACT_ATOMS: atom_id res chain seq x y z
N MET A 1 -3.13 3.49 -13.77
CA MET A 1 -1.97 4.05 -13.03
C MET A 1 -0.77 4.03 -13.97
N PRO A 2 -0.02 5.13 -14.12
CA PRO A 2 1.18 5.13 -14.96
C PRO A 2 2.24 4.21 -14.35
N ALA A 3 2.93 3.43 -15.18
CA ALA A 3 4.07 2.65 -14.73
C ALA A 3 5.24 3.59 -14.41
N LEU A 4 5.79 3.47 -13.21
CA LEU A 4 6.92 4.26 -12.72
C LEU A 4 8.10 3.33 -12.43
N SER A 5 9.30 3.75 -12.79
CA SER A 5 10.51 3.09 -12.30
C SER A 5 10.70 3.40 -10.81
N HIS A 6 11.46 2.54 -10.11
CA HIS A 6 11.84 2.78 -8.72
C HIS A 6 12.43 4.19 -8.53
N GLU A 7 13.39 4.59 -9.38
CA GLU A 7 14.01 5.92 -9.31
C GLU A 7 12.99 7.07 -9.42
N ARG A 8 12.01 6.94 -10.33
CA ARG A 8 10.96 7.97 -10.48
C ARG A 8 10.04 8.01 -9.27
N LEU A 9 9.64 6.85 -8.74
CA LEU A 9 8.86 6.76 -7.51
C LEU A 9 9.60 7.44 -6.34
N THR A 10 10.87 7.08 -6.11
CA THR A 10 11.68 7.68 -5.04
C THR A 10 11.77 9.19 -5.19
N ARG A 11 11.90 9.72 -6.41
CA ARG A 11 11.92 11.17 -6.66
C ARG A 11 10.58 11.83 -6.31
N GLN A 12 9.46 11.28 -6.78
CA GLN A 12 8.13 11.82 -6.50
C GLN A 12 7.84 11.87 -4.99
N LEU A 13 8.16 10.79 -4.26
CA LEU A 13 8.00 10.75 -2.81
C LEU A 13 8.85 11.82 -2.09
N ARG A 14 10.06 12.10 -2.58
CA ARG A 14 10.93 13.17 -2.06
C ARG A 14 10.41 14.57 -2.37
N GLU A 15 9.73 14.74 -3.50
CA GLU A 15 9.08 15.99 -3.91
C GLU A 15 7.77 16.24 -3.16
N GLY A 16 7.34 15.30 -2.29
CA GLY A 16 6.12 15.41 -1.50
C GLY A 16 4.87 14.97 -2.25
N GLU A 17 5.01 14.38 -3.44
CA GLU A 17 3.90 13.76 -4.17
C GLU A 17 3.47 12.48 -3.41
N ARG A 18 2.52 12.64 -2.50
CA ARG A 18 1.96 11.59 -1.63
C ARG A 18 0.56 11.18 -2.08
N GLY A 19 0.07 10.11 -1.49
CA GLY A 19 -1.25 9.55 -1.70
C GLY A 19 -1.33 8.60 -2.90
N GLY A 20 -2.50 7.99 -3.05
CA GLY A 20 -2.80 7.05 -4.11
C GLY A 20 -2.53 5.59 -3.74
N VAL A 21 -2.69 4.72 -4.74
CA VAL A 21 -2.50 3.27 -4.63
C VAL A 21 -1.25 2.89 -5.40
N PHE A 22 -0.40 2.04 -4.82
CA PHE A 22 0.84 1.61 -5.44
C PHE A 22 0.78 0.10 -5.69
N PHE A 23 0.87 -0.31 -6.96
CA PHE A 23 1.02 -1.71 -7.33
C PHE A 23 2.48 -2.00 -7.67
N LEU A 24 3.18 -2.67 -6.75
CA LEU A 24 4.61 -2.96 -6.87
C LEU A 24 4.82 -4.34 -7.50
N HIS A 25 5.25 -4.36 -8.76
CA HIS A 25 5.45 -5.59 -9.52
C HIS A 25 6.86 -5.65 -10.15
N GLY A 26 7.32 -6.84 -10.49
CA GLY A 26 8.66 -7.10 -11.02
C GLY A 26 9.26 -8.39 -10.48
N GLU A 27 10.31 -8.87 -11.15
CA GLU A 27 11.00 -10.12 -10.79
C GLU A 27 11.86 -9.98 -9.52
N GLU A 28 12.36 -8.77 -9.26
CA GLU A 28 13.22 -8.51 -8.10
C GLU A 28 12.41 -8.21 -6.83
N ASP A 29 12.20 -9.24 -6.00
CA ASP A 29 11.51 -9.11 -4.71
C ASP A 29 12.16 -8.10 -3.76
N HIS A 30 13.48 -7.98 -3.80
CA HIS A 30 14.20 -7.00 -2.99
C HIS A 30 13.78 -5.57 -3.33
N LEU A 31 13.66 -5.23 -4.63
CA LEU A 31 13.24 -3.91 -5.08
C LEU A 31 11.78 -3.62 -4.73
N LYS A 32 10.88 -4.60 -4.86
CA LYS A 32 9.48 -4.46 -4.41
C LYS A 32 9.40 -4.15 -2.91
N ARG A 33 10.17 -4.86 -2.09
CA ARG A 33 10.23 -4.59 -0.63
C ARG A 33 10.86 -3.24 -0.32
N LEU A 34 11.86 -2.81 -1.08
CA LEU A 34 12.48 -1.50 -0.91
C LEU A 34 11.48 -0.38 -1.22
N ALA A 35 10.84 -0.42 -2.39
CA ALA A 35 9.81 0.53 -2.78
C ALA A 35 8.66 0.60 -1.77
N ALA A 36 8.18 -0.54 -1.26
CA ALA A 36 7.14 -0.57 -0.23
C ALA A 36 7.58 0.17 1.05
N ARG A 37 8.83 -0.02 1.49
CA ARG A 37 9.38 0.69 2.65
C ARG A 37 9.51 2.19 2.40
N GLU A 38 9.94 2.59 1.20
CA GLU A 38 10.03 4.00 0.82
C GLU A 38 8.65 4.68 0.83
N VAL A 39 7.63 4.03 0.27
CA VAL A 39 6.24 4.52 0.32
C VAL A 39 5.77 4.66 1.76
N VAL A 40 5.93 3.63 2.61
CA VAL A 40 5.54 3.69 4.02
C VAL A 40 6.25 4.83 4.75
N ALA A 41 7.56 4.96 4.59
CA ALA A 41 8.36 5.98 5.25
C ALA A 41 8.03 7.41 4.77
N ALA A 42 7.59 7.57 3.52
CA ALA A 42 7.17 8.87 2.99
C ALA A 42 5.81 9.34 3.53
N HIS A 43 4.96 8.41 3.96
CA HIS A 43 3.58 8.69 4.42
C HIS A 43 3.43 8.69 5.94
N LEU A 44 4.21 7.89 6.67
CA LEU A 44 4.02 7.67 8.10
C LEU A 44 5.19 8.17 8.92
N ASP A 45 4.89 9.03 9.89
CA ASP A 45 5.84 9.44 10.92
C ASP A 45 6.11 8.28 11.89
N PRO A 46 7.37 8.06 12.34
CA PRO A 46 7.69 6.95 13.23
C PRO A 46 6.88 6.90 14.53
N GLY A 47 6.49 8.06 15.08
CA GLY A 47 5.73 8.14 16.33
C GLY A 47 4.26 7.77 16.22
N THR A 48 3.69 7.81 15.00
CA THR A 48 2.28 7.48 14.75
C THR A 48 2.12 6.24 13.87
N ARG A 49 3.22 5.66 13.40
CA ARG A 49 3.24 4.54 12.45
C ARG A 49 2.44 3.33 12.94
N ASP A 50 2.64 2.90 14.18
CA ASP A 50 2.01 1.67 14.70
C ASP A 50 0.47 1.77 14.75
N PHE A 51 -0.06 2.98 14.71
CA PHE A 51 -1.50 3.26 14.68
C PHE A 51 -2.07 3.41 13.26
N ASN A 52 -1.21 3.69 12.29
CA ASN A 52 -1.58 4.10 10.94
C ASN A 52 -1.06 3.14 9.86
N MET A 53 -0.36 2.07 10.25
CA MET A 53 0.15 1.04 9.36
C MET A 53 -0.52 -0.29 9.64
N ASP A 54 -1.05 -0.91 8.59
CA ASP A 54 -1.50 -2.29 8.62
C ASP A 54 -0.79 -3.07 7.51
N GLU A 55 -0.36 -4.29 7.81
CA GLU A 55 0.18 -5.22 6.81
C GLU A 55 -0.66 -6.49 6.84
N VAL A 56 -1.22 -6.86 5.69
CA VAL A 56 -2.07 -8.04 5.50
C VAL A 56 -1.57 -8.87 4.32
N ARG A 57 -1.94 -10.15 4.28
CA ARG A 57 -1.61 -11.07 3.18
C ARG A 57 -2.85 -11.37 2.36
N GLY A 58 -2.74 -11.32 1.03
CA GLY A 58 -3.85 -11.51 0.12
C GLY A 58 -4.55 -12.85 0.29
N GLY A 59 -3.81 -13.93 0.55
CA GLY A 59 -4.39 -15.26 0.78
C GLY A 59 -5.04 -15.47 2.15
N GLU A 60 -4.89 -14.52 3.08
CA GLU A 60 -5.31 -14.65 4.49
C GLU A 60 -6.36 -13.60 4.89
N VAL A 61 -6.43 -12.47 4.18
CA VAL A 61 -7.35 -11.37 4.49
C VAL A 61 -8.72 -11.60 3.84
N GLU A 62 -9.79 -11.30 4.57
CA GLU A 62 -11.16 -11.27 4.05
C GLU A 62 -11.47 -9.91 3.41
N ALA A 63 -12.35 -9.88 2.41
CA ALA A 63 -12.66 -8.65 1.66
C ALA A 63 -13.24 -7.55 2.56
N GLU A 64 -14.12 -7.92 3.48
CA GLU A 64 -14.73 -7.01 4.47
C GLU A 64 -13.69 -6.46 5.45
N THR A 65 -12.69 -7.27 5.81
CA THR A 65 -11.60 -6.83 6.68
C THR A 65 -10.74 -5.80 5.95
N LEU A 66 -10.31 -6.08 4.71
CA LEU A 66 -9.53 -5.14 3.91
C LEU A 66 -10.31 -3.83 3.67
N ALA A 67 -11.60 -3.91 3.38
CA ALA A 67 -12.46 -2.75 3.20
C ALA A 67 -12.52 -1.88 4.47
N SER A 68 -12.69 -2.52 5.63
CA SER A 68 -12.70 -1.83 6.92
C SER A 68 -11.37 -1.13 7.21
N LEU A 69 -10.24 -1.78 6.90
CA LEU A 69 -8.90 -1.20 7.07
C LEU A 69 -8.70 0.03 6.19
N ILE A 70 -9.12 -0.01 4.93
CA ILE A 70 -8.99 1.12 3.98
C ILE A 70 -9.89 2.28 4.40
N GLN A 71 -11.09 2.01 4.92
CA GLN A 71 -12.06 3.03 5.32
C GLN A 71 -11.79 3.64 6.71
N THR A 72 -10.90 3.03 7.51
CA THR A 72 -10.55 3.54 8.83
C THR A 72 -9.75 4.84 8.69
N PRO A 73 -10.21 5.98 9.25
CA PRO A 73 -9.46 7.22 9.18
C PRO A 73 -8.11 7.14 9.92
N PRO A 74 -7.09 7.89 9.49
CA PRO A 74 -5.82 7.95 10.19
C PRO A 74 -5.97 8.56 11.60
N MET A 75 -5.16 8.07 12.53
CA MET A 75 -5.11 8.55 13.91
C MET A 75 -3.92 9.48 14.11
N MET A 76 -4.19 10.76 14.39
CA MET A 76 -3.17 11.78 14.64
C MET A 76 -2.10 11.88 13.53
N ALA A 77 -2.49 11.56 12.29
CA ALA A 77 -1.63 11.57 11.11
C ALA A 77 -2.45 12.00 9.89
N GLU A 78 -1.76 12.41 8.82
CA GLU A 78 -2.40 12.74 7.54
C GLU A 78 -2.80 11.48 6.76
N TRP A 79 -2.01 10.41 6.89
CA TRP A 79 -2.15 9.19 6.09
C TRP A 79 -2.29 7.95 6.95
N ARG A 80 -3.03 6.97 6.40
CA ARG A 80 -3.03 5.57 6.80
C ARG A 80 -2.49 4.76 5.64
N VAL A 81 -1.62 3.80 5.91
CA VAL A 81 -1.01 2.94 4.88
C VAL A 81 -1.38 1.49 5.16
N VAL A 82 -2.09 0.88 4.22
CA VAL A 82 -2.40 -0.55 4.22
C VAL A 82 -1.51 -1.23 3.19
N VAL A 83 -0.60 -2.10 3.65
CA VAL A 83 0.28 -2.90 2.80
C VAL A 83 -0.33 -4.28 2.60
N VAL A 84 -0.62 -4.63 1.36
CA VAL A 84 -1.09 -5.97 1.00
C VAL A 84 0.06 -6.76 0.37
N ARG A 85 0.46 -7.85 1.01
CA ARG A 85 1.43 -8.84 0.49
C ARG A 85 0.72 -9.92 -0.31
N ASP A 86 1.45 -10.59 -1.20
CA ASP A 86 0.97 -11.75 -1.95
C ASP A 86 -0.36 -11.45 -2.69
N THR A 87 -0.43 -10.27 -3.32
CA THR A 87 -1.64 -9.74 -3.96
C THR A 87 -2.16 -10.61 -5.11
N GLU A 88 -1.32 -11.46 -5.68
CA GLU A 88 -1.71 -12.45 -6.69
C GLU A 88 -2.79 -13.40 -6.18
N SER A 89 -2.83 -13.69 -4.87
CA SER A 89 -3.89 -14.49 -4.25
C SER A 89 -5.27 -13.81 -4.32
N LEU A 90 -5.32 -12.49 -4.51
CA LEU A 90 -6.57 -11.73 -4.65
C LEU A 90 -7.13 -11.74 -6.08
N ALA A 91 -6.32 -12.04 -7.09
CA ALA A 91 -6.68 -11.87 -8.50
C ALA A 91 -7.89 -12.71 -8.94
N GLY A 92 -8.10 -13.87 -8.31
CA GLY A 92 -9.22 -14.77 -8.60
C GLY A 92 -10.57 -14.30 -8.05
N SER A 93 -10.58 -13.37 -7.09
CA SER A 93 -11.79 -12.96 -6.39
C SER A 93 -12.48 -11.79 -7.09
N ALA A 94 -13.76 -11.95 -7.43
CA ALA A 94 -14.59 -10.86 -7.97
C ALA A 94 -14.82 -9.75 -6.93
N THR A 95 -14.97 -10.13 -5.65
CA THR A 95 -15.21 -9.19 -4.54
C THR A 95 -14.00 -8.27 -4.33
N PHE A 96 -12.78 -8.82 -4.29
CA PHE A 96 -11.57 -8.01 -4.14
C PHE A 96 -11.33 -7.08 -5.33
N ARG A 97 -11.61 -7.53 -6.56
CA ARG A 97 -11.49 -6.67 -7.74
C ARG A 97 -12.40 -5.45 -7.67
N LYS A 98 -13.63 -5.59 -7.15
CA LYS A 98 -14.54 -4.47 -6.96
C LYS A 98 -14.00 -3.48 -5.91
N LEU A 99 -13.52 -4.00 -4.79
CA LEU A 99 -12.96 -3.18 -3.71
C LEU A 99 -11.76 -2.31 -4.15
N LEU A 100 -10.89 -2.84 -5.01
CA LEU A 100 -9.70 -2.13 -5.48
C LEU A 100 -9.98 -1.15 -6.64
N GLN A 101 -11.22 -1.12 -7.15
CA GLN A 101 -11.64 -0.22 -8.25
C GLN A 101 -12.45 0.99 -7.76
N GLU A 102 -12.87 0.98 -6.48
CA GLU A 102 -13.58 2.06 -5.80
C GLU A 102 -12.59 3.02 -5.12
#